data_AF-D7I9N0-F1
#
_entry.id   AF-D7I9N0-F1
#
_cell.length_a   1.000
_cell.length_b   1.000
_cell.length_c   1.000
_cell.angle_alpha   90.00
_cell.angle_beta   90.00
_cell.angle_gamma   90.00
#
_symmetry.space_group_name_H-M   'P 1'
#
loop_
_entity.id
_entity.type
_entity.pdbx_description
1 polymer ?
#
loop_
_entity_poly.entity_id
_entity_poly.type
_entity_poly.pdbx_seq_one_letter_code
_entity_poly.pdbx_strand_id
1 'polypeptide(L)'
;MFSSAQDILSTSGTSRWDYSNSRVEREPGRDALDITFSVFPLAGLGSQEVAYLFPVYVSVDGRDSVRLEPVCVAGKRRYKVIKRRKALGNLKPGNPGSGEVRSAKVLESSGLTVKRSVPFERWMADGRLVVREVSYGCAECGTNESEDIAFQAGIPLFGEKDYAYSFIEPEKVMIKCYKDSFDCKVVFPVARHDLQEDFAGNAQELDRLKKFLSENLNIQGTSLKEVDIKGYASPEGSFDYNRSLAQRRTQTLSDYISRQYPALKNAPVYRTEGIGEDWEDLKSMVSGSTLVNRDEILFIIGHNERDTEREEAIRALDDGRSYRLLLEEFYPGLRRTTFSLSFDVRPYTVEELPEIFETKPECLSQHEMYQLAGLYASRGMSPLPVYERAYGQFPDDTVAILNYANALLKYGQDADGALRVLEPVTNDSRAFFPMAVAYNMKGDWRKAEELIKKAGMAQGKQKLSGEPGDGENNQQIEM
;
A
#
# COMPACT_ATOMS: atom_id res chain seq x y z
N MET A 1 -17.62 21.60 -8.01
CA MET A 1 -18.73 22.30 -7.32
C MET A 1 -18.10 23.22 -6.29
N PHE A 2 -18.43 24.52 -6.32
CA PHE A 2 -17.96 25.47 -5.32
C PHE A 2 -18.53 25.06 -3.96
N SER A 3 -17.67 24.77 -3.00
CA SER A 3 -18.08 24.41 -1.65
C SER A 3 -18.13 25.67 -0.79
N SER A 4 -19.33 26.06 -0.39
CA SER A 4 -19.52 26.98 0.74
C SER A 4 -20.73 26.52 1.54
N ALA A 5 -20.51 25.60 2.48
CA ALA A 5 -21.37 25.53 3.66
C ALA A 5 -20.73 26.48 4.67
N GLN A 6 -21.36 27.64 4.90
CA GLN A 6 -20.93 28.64 5.88
C GLN A 6 -22.14 28.99 6.71
N ASP A 7 -22.00 28.91 8.02
CA ASP A 7 -23.04 29.34 8.94
C ASP A 7 -22.84 30.82 9.26
N ILE A 8 -23.86 31.61 8.92
CA ILE A 8 -23.94 33.01 9.32
C ILE A 8 -24.33 33.04 10.80
N LEU A 9 -23.34 33.18 11.67
CA LEU A 9 -23.52 33.28 13.12
C LEU A 9 -23.43 34.74 13.54
N SER A 10 -24.49 35.53 13.33
CA SER A 10 -24.59 36.85 13.98
C SER A 10 -25.04 36.65 15.43
N THR A 11 -24.09 36.62 16.35
CA THR A 11 -24.37 36.48 17.78
C THR A 11 -24.39 37.84 18.46
N SER A 12 -25.42 38.64 18.18
CA SER A 12 -26.13 39.44 19.18
C SER A 12 -27.14 40.36 18.49
N GLY A 13 -28.36 40.47 19.01
CA GLY A 13 -29.34 41.48 18.60
C GLY A 13 -28.93 42.93 18.91
N THR A 14 -27.64 43.19 19.11
CA THR A 14 -27.04 44.46 19.53
C THR A 14 -25.91 44.94 18.61
N SER A 15 -25.52 44.16 17.58
CA SER A 15 -24.44 44.54 16.66
C SER A 15 -24.84 45.76 15.82
N ARG A 16 -23.96 46.77 15.76
CA ARG A 16 -24.18 47.99 14.95
C ARG A 16 -23.90 47.77 13.47
N TRP A 17 -23.40 46.58 13.11
CA TRP A 17 -22.86 46.26 11.80
C TRP A 17 -23.43 44.94 11.29
N ASP A 18 -23.60 44.87 9.98
CA ASP A 18 -23.97 43.68 9.25
C ASP A 18 -22.74 43.13 8.54
N TYR A 19 -22.41 41.88 8.86
CA TYR A 19 -21.30 41.14 8.28
C TYR A 19 -21.73 40.00 7.36
N SER A 20 -23.04 39.87 7.07
CA SER A 20 -23.64 38.73 6.34
C SER A 20 -23.02 38.43 4.98
N ASN A 21 -22.40 39.43 4.33
CA ASN A 21 -21.71 39.29 3.05
C ASN A 21 -20.22 38.94 3.18
N SER A 22 -19.74 38.67 4.40
CA SER A 22 -18.40 38.17 4.68
C SER A 22 -18.34 36.66 4.45
N ARG A 23 -17.24 36.17 3.90
CA ARG A 23 -17.06 34.76 3.55
C ARG A 23 -15.60 34.39 3.36
N VAL A 24 -15.32 33.09 3.33
CA VAL A 24 -14.10 32.52 2.78
C VAL A 24 -14.37 31.72 1.51
N GLU A 25 -13.43 31.70 0.58
CA GLU A 25 -13.47 30.83 -0.59
C GLU A 25 -12.11 30.16 -0.77
N ARG A 26 -12.12 28.86 -1.06
CA ARG A 26 -10.94 28.09 -1.46
C ARG A 26 -11.16 27.58 -2.88
N GLU A 27 -10.44 28.15 -3.85
CA GLU A 27 -10.57 27.73 -5.25
C GLU A 27 -9.93 26.35 -5.47
N PRO A 28 -10.62 25.40 -6.13
CA PRO A 28 -10.02 24.13 -6.49
C PRO A 28 -8.81 24.31 -7.41
N GLY A 29 -7.60 24.11 -6.88
CA GLY A 29 -6.34 24.19 -7.64
C GLY A 29 -5.46 25.40 -7.31
N ARG A 30 -5.97 26.38 -6.57
CA ARG A 30 -5.16 27.40 -5.91
C ARG A 30 -5.00 26.97 -4.45
N ASP A 31 -3.77 26.72 -4.00
CA ASP A 31 -3.49 26.42 -2.59
C ASP A 31 -3.57 27.71 -1.72
N ALA A 32 -4.65 28.46 -1.88
CA ALA A 32 -4.88 29.75 -1.28
C ALA A 32 -6.33 29.88 -0.77
N LEU A 33 -6.47 30.62 0.32
CA LEU A 33 -7.74 31.01 0.91
C LEU A 33 -7.98 32.49 0.65
N ASP A 34 -9.10 32.80 0.03
CA ASP A 34 -9.56 34.17 -0.15
C ASP A 34 -10.57 34.52 0.95
N ILE A 35 -10.16 35.40 1.86
CA ILE A 35 -10.99 35.90 2.96
C ILE A 35 -11.59 37.23 2.52
N THR A 36 -12.91 37.30 2.49
CA THR A 36 -13.68 38.51 2.18
C THR A 36 -14.41 38.97 3.43
N PHE A 37 -14.05 40.14 3.94
CA PHE A 37 -14.78 40.83 5.00
C PHE A 37 -15.64 41.93 4.38
N SER A 38 -16.96 41.82 4.52
CA SER A 38 -17.91 42.83 4.06
C SER A 38 -18.64 43.41 5.25
N VAL A 39 -18.75 44.74 5.27
CA VAL A 39 -19.44 45.45 6.35
C VAL A 39 -20.44 46.47 5.83
N PHE A 40 -21.64 46.44 6.41
CA PHE A 40 -22.69 47.43 6.25
C PHE A 40 -23.13 47.95 7.62
N PRO A 41 -23.50 49.23 7.76
CA PRO A 41 -24.05 49.74 9.02
C PRO A 41 -25.52 49.30 9.18
N LEU A 42 -25.88 48.67 10.31
CA LEU A 42 -27.27 48.33 10.67
C LEU A 42 -27.98 49.49 11.36
N ALA A 43 -27.24 50.30 12.10
CA ALA A 43 -27.71 51.51 12.75
C ALA A 43 -26.81 52.70 12.39
N GLY A 44 -27.42 53.90 12.28
CA GLY A 44 -26.68 55.11 11.96
C GLY A 44 -25.65 55.44 13.04
N LEU A 45 -24.37 55.50 12.66
CA LEU A 45 -23.30 55.92 13.56
C LEU A 45 -23.57 57.37 14.03
N GLY A 46 -23.38 57.65 15.32
CA GLY A 46 -23.58 59.00 15.87
C GLY A 46 -22.74 60.03 15.09
N SER A 47 -23.29 61.23 14.86
CA SER A 47 -22.64 62.21 13.95
C SER A 47 -21.21 62.61 14.35
N GLN A 48 -20.86 62.44 15.63
CA GLN A 48 -19.55 62.76 16.21
C GLN A 48 -18.73 61.51 16.61
N GLU A 49 -19.22 60.30 16.32
CA GLU A 49 -18.56 59.04 16.67
C GLU A 49 -17.56 58.59 15.59
N VAL A 50 -16.59 57.77 16.00
CA VAL A 50 -15.72 56.96 15.12
C VAL A 50 -15.75 55.52 15.61
N ALA A 51 -15.82 54.57 14.69
CA ALA A 51 -15.69 53.15 14.97
C ALA A 51 -14.53 52.55 14.16
N TYR A 52 -13.80 51.66 14.81
CA TYR A 52 -12.78 50.81 14.23
C TYR A 52 -13.22 49.36 14.28
N LEU A 53 -13.09 48.68 13.15
CA LEU A 53 -13.35 47.25 13.03
C LEU A 53 -12.02 46.57 12.71
N PHE A 54 -11.63 45.64 13.55
CA PHE A 54 -10.40 44.85 13.40
C PHE A 54 -10.78 43.40 13.06
N PRO A 55 -11.03 43.10 11.77
CA PRO A 55 -11.32 41.74 11.32
C PRO A 55 -10.08 40.84 11.45
N VAL A 56 -10.23 39.71 12.13
CA VAL A 56 -9.19 38.69 12.30
C VAL A 56 -9.80 37.32 12.06
N TYR A 57 -9.29 36.60 11.08
CA TYR A 57 -9.64 35.21 10.86
C TYR A 57 -8.82 34.35 11.81
N VAL A 58 -9.46 33.56 12.66
CA VAL A 58 -8.81 32.82 13.75
C VAL A 58 -9.16 31.34 13.69
N SER A 59 -8.23 30.50 14.12
CA SER A 59 -8.48 29.07 14.34
C SER A 59 -9.53 28.87 15.44
N VAL A 60 -10.15 27.68 15.46
CA VAL A 60 -11.17 27.31 16.47
C VAL A 60 -10.62 27.45 17.90
N ASP A 61 -9.35 27.07 18.11
CA ASP A 61 -8.64 27.13 19.39
C ASP A 61 -7.99 28.51 19.67
N GLY A 62 -8.07 29.45 18.71
CA GLY A 62 -7.55 30.82 18.83
C GLY A 62 -6.02 30.96 18.76
N ARG A 63 -5.27 29.90 18.44
CA ARG A 63 -3.80 29.92 18.38
C ARG A 63 -3.26 30.53 17.10
N ASP A 64 -3.90 30.27 15.96
CA ASP A 64 -3.50 30.75 14.65
C ASP A 64 -4.44 31.86 14.19
N SER A 65 -3.88 32.87 13.49
CA SER A 65 -4.69 33.98 13.02
C SER A 65 -4.13 34.70 11.79
N VAL A 66 -5.06 35.25 11.00
CA VAL A 66 -4.78 36.12 9.85
C VAL A 66 -5.56 37.42 10.03
N ARG A 67 -4.84 38.53 10.21
CA ARG A 67 -5.43 39.87 10.38
C ARG A 67 -5.83 40.48 9.04
N LEU A 68 -7.05 40.94 8.87
CA LEU A 68 -7.42 41.71 7.68
C LEU A 68 -7.16 43.20 7.92
N GLU A 69 -7.17 44.01 6.85
CA GLU A 69 -7.01 45.45 7.00
C GLU A 69 -8.14 46.04 7.87
N PRO A 70 -7.81 46.83 8.91
CA PRO A 70 -8.83 47.44 9.76
C PRO A 70 -9.69 48.45 9.01
N VAL A 71 -10.97 48.50 9.34
CA VAL A 71 -11.93 49.46 8.77
C VAL A 71 -12.22 50.56 9.78
N CYS A 72 -12.01 51.82 9.40
CA CYS A 72 -12.34 52.98 10.24
C CYS A 72 -13.49 53.77 9.63
N VAL A 73 -14.60 53.90 10.37
CA VAL A 73 -15.83 54.58 9.95
C VAL A 73 -16.09 55.75 10.87
N ALA A 74 -16.37 56.92 10.30
CA ALA A 74 -16.67 58.13 11.07
C ALA A 74 -18.03 58.72 10.72
N GLY A 75 -18.72 59.22 11.75
CA GLY A 75 -19.95 59.99 11.61
C GLY A 75 -19.71 61.33 10.90
N LYS A 76 -20.78 61.93 10.35
CA LYS A 76 -20.70 63.09 9.43
C LYS A 76 -19.86 64.27 9.95
N ARG A 77 -19.99 64.66 11.22
CA ARG A 77 -19.23 65.77 11.82
C ARG A 77 -17.80 65.34 12.13
N ARG A 78 -17.62 64.16 12.73
CA ARG A 78 -16.30 63.62 13.08
C ARG A 78 -15.42 63.37 11.85
N TYR A 79 -16.00 62.87 10.77
CA TYR A 79 -15.32 62.70 9.48
C TYR A 79 -14.72 64.02 8.96
N LYS A 80 -15.49 65.13 9.01
CA LYS A 80 -14.99 66.46 8.61
C LYS A 80 -13.85 66.94 9.53
N VAL A 81 -13.96 66.69 10.84
CA VAL A 81 -12.92 67.05 11.82
C VAL A 81 -11.63 66.27 11.54
N ILE A 82 -11.71 64.95 11.34
CA ILE A 82 -10.55 64.11 11.01
C ILE A 82 -9.89 64.59 9.72
N LYS A 83 -10.68 64.80 8.65
CA LYS A 83 -10.16 65.30 7.37
C LYS A 83 -9.44 66.65 7.52
N ARG A 84 -10.01 67.56 8.31
CA ARG A 84 -9.38 68.87 8.62
C ARG A 84 -8.10 68.71 9.43
N ARG A 85 -8.09 67.88 10.46
CA ARG A 85 -6.88 67.61 11.27
C ARG A 85 -5.76 66.99 10.43
N LYS A 86 -6.10 66.07 9.53
CA LYS A 86 -5.15 65.45 8.58
C LYS A 86 -4.57 66.48 7.62
N ALA A 87 -5.41 67.36 7.04
CA ALA A 87 -4.97 68.42 6.14
C ALA A 87 -4.10 69.49 6.82
N LEU A 88 -4.32 69.75 8.12
CA LEU A 88 -3.55 70.71 8.90
C LEU A 88 -2.31 70.09 9.58
N GLY A 89 -2.01 68.81 9.38
CA GLY A 89 -0.88 68.13 10.03
C GLY A 89 -1.04 67.91 11.54
N ASN A 90 -2.25 68.11 12.09
CA ASN A 90 -2.53 68.05 13.52
C ASN A 90 -2.98 66.66 14.01
N LEU A 91 -2.97 65.66 13.13
CA LEU A 91 -3.38 64.29 13.45
C LEU A 91 -2.13 63.42 13.65
N LYS A 92 -1.85 63.06 14.90
CA LYS A 92 -0.69 62.22 15.23
C LYS A 92 -0.96 60.74 14.91
N PRO A 93 0.08 59.94 14.60
CA PRO A 93 -0.04 58.49 14.55
C PRO A 93 -0.61 57.95 15.87
N GLY A 94 -1.54 57.01 15.80
CA GLY A 94 -2.21 56.43 16.96
C GLY A 94 -3.50 57.16 17.39
N ASN A 95 -3.78 58.37 16.88
CA ASN A 95 -5.06 59.03 17.15
C ASN A 95 -6.20 58.38 16.35
N PRO A 96 -7.43 58.30 16.91
CA PRO A 96 -8.60 57.87 16.16
C PRO A 96 -8.81 58.70 14.87
N GLY A 97 -8.79 58.01 13.75
CA GLY A 97 -8.86 58.54 12.39
C GLY A 97 -7.53 58.76 11.68
N SER A 98 -6.38 58.34 12.23
CA SER A 98 -5.06 58.55 11.61
C SER A 98 -4.85 57.81 10.28
N GLY A 99 -5.55 56.69 10.08
CA GLY A 99 -5.51 55.86 8.88
C GLY A 99 -6.39 56.37 7.72
N GLU A 100 -6.81 55.45 6.86
CA GLU A 100 -7.92 55.70 5.94
C GLU A 100 -9.24 55.67 6.72
N VAL A 101 -10.08 56.68 6.52
CA VAL A 101 -11.37 56.81 7.22
C VAL A 101 -12.46 56.95 6.19
N ARG A 102 -13.54 56.18 6.35
CA ARG A 102 -14.73 56.23 5.51
C ARG A 102 -15.85 56.98 6.23
N SER A 103 -16.64 57.73 5.47
CA SER A 103 -17.85 58.39 6.00
C SER A 103 -18.96 57.36 6.15
N ALA A 104 -19.64 57.33 7.30
CA ALA A 104 -20.79 56.45 7.54
C ALA A 104 -21.84 56.51 6.41
N LYS A 105 -22.17 57.73 5.93
CA LYS A 105 -23.09 57.94 4.80
C LYS A 105 -22.68 57.22 3.50
N VAL A 106 -21.39 57.14 3.21
CA VAL A 106 -20.89 56.47 2.00
C VAL A 106 -20.96 54.96 2.18
N LEU A 107 -20.66 54.48 3.38
CA LEU A 107 -20.77 53.08 3.73
C LEU A 107 -22.23 52.59 3.67
N GLU A 108 -23.20 53.41 4.11
CA GLU A 108 -24.64 53.10 3.98
C GLU A 108 -25.06 52.85 2.52
N SER A 109 -24.46 53.55 1.54
CA SER A 109 -24.84 53.43 0.14
C SER A 109 -24.19 52.29 -0.64
N SER A 110 -23.01 51.83 -0.21
CA SER A 110 -22.18 50.90 -1.02
C SER A 110 -21.52 49.78 -0.22
N GLY A 111 -21.62 49.79 1.11
CA GLY A 111 -20.84 48.92 1.98
C GLY A 111 -19.34 49.17 1.86
N LEU A 112 -18.55 48.33 2.52
CA LEU A 112 -17.12 48.20 2.28
C LEU A 112 -16.75 46.73 2.30
N THR A 113 -15.88 46.35 1.37
CA THR A 113 -15.32 45.01 1.30
C THR A 113 -13.81 45.08 1.35
N VAL A 114 -13.23 44.33 2.28
CA VAL A 114 -11.78 44.09 2.40
C VAL A 114 -11.53 42.64 2.02
N LYS A 115 -10.55 42.42 1.14
CA LYS A 115 -10.14 41.08 0.72
C LYS A 115 -8.70 40.82 1.12
N ARG A 116 -8.41 39.60 1.55
CA ARG A 116 -7.05 39.13 1.78
C ARG A 116 -6.93 37.69 1.28
N SER A 117 -5.92 37.44 0.45
CA SER A 117 -5.55 36.10 -0.02
C SER A 117 -4.31 35.63 0.74
N VAL A 118 -4.33 34.40 1.24
CA VAL A 118 -3.21 33.77 1.96
C VAL A 118 -3.05 32.30 1.55
N PRO A 119 -1.86 31.70 1.66
CA PRO A 119 -1.71 30.25 1.50
C PRO A 119 -2.66 29.50 2.43
N PHE A 120 -3.33 28.48 1.91
CA PHE A 120 -4.27 27.69 2.71
C PHE A 120 -3.51 26.77 3.68
N GLU A 121 -3.95 26.80 4.93
CA GLU A 121 -3.48 25.89 5.97
C GLU A 121 -4.67 25.17 6.59
N ARG A 122 -4.48 23.92 7.05
CA ARG A 122 -5.57 23.01 7.43
C ARG A 122 -6.49 23.58 8.52
N TRP A 123 -5.94 24.34 9.48
CA TRP A 123 -6.71 24.99 10.55
C TRP A 123 -7.74 25.99 10.03
N MET A 124 -7.53 26.53 8.83
CA MET A 124 -8.42 27.52 8.21
C MET A 124 -9.72 26.90 7.67
N ALA A 125 -9.86 25.57 7.65
CA ALA A 125 -11.09 24.97 7.16
C ALA A 125 -12.31 25.26 8.04
N ASP A 126 -12.09 25.26 9.36
CA ASP A 126 -13.11 25.44 10.39
C ASP A 126 -12.93 26.76 11.17
N GLY A 127 -12.06 27.65 10.68
CA GLY A 127 -11.76 28.94 11.32
C GLY A 127 -12.95 29.89 11.28
N ARG A 128 -12.93 30.91 12.13
CA ARG A 128 -13.99 31.93 12.22
C ARG A 128 -13.43 33.32 11.98
N LEU A 129 -14.22 34.19 11.35
CA LEU A 129 -13.87 35.60 11.24
C LEU A 129 -14.42 36.34 12.45
N VAL A 130 -13.53 36.76 13.34
CA VAL A 130 -13.84 37.57 14.52
C VAL A 130 -13.60 39.02 14.19
N VAL A 131 -14.53 39.90 14.57
CA VAL A 131 -14.42 41.34 14.38
C VAL A 131 -14.39 41.99 15.76
N ARG A 132 -13.22 42.52 16.13
CA ARG A 132 -13.12 43.37 17.32
C ARG A 132 -13.50 44.79 16.94
N GLU A 133 -14.52 45.32 17.59
CA GLU A 133 -15.08 46.64 17.34
C GLU A 133 -14.68 47.59 18.45
N VAL A 134 -14.15 48.76 18.11
CA VAL A 134 -13.77 49.80 19.08
C VAL A 134 -14.36 51.13 18.62
N SER A 135 -15.25 51.70 19.41
CA SER A 135 -15.89 52.99 19.11
C SER A 135 -15.52 54.09 20.10
N TYR A 136 -15.40 55.32 19.58
CA TYR A 136 -14.97 56.52 20.29
C TYR A 136 -16.02 57.63 20.15
N GLY A 137 -16.39 58.25 21.26
CA GLY A 137 -17.35 59.36 21.31
C GLY A 137 -16.81 60.73 20.86
N CYS A 138 -17.60 61.78 21.12
CA CYS A 138 -17.45 63.15 20.59
C CYS A 138 -16.04 63.77 20.72
N ALA A 139 -15.30 63.43 21.77
CA ALA A 139 -13.96 63.92 22.06
C ALA A 139 -12.97 62.79 22.41
N GLU A 140 -13.16 61.59 21.84
CA GLU A 140 -12.46 60.37 22.31
C GLU A 140 -12.85 60.01 23.75
N CYS A 141 -13.94 60.62 24.24
CA CYS A 141 -14.55 60.35 25.53
C CYS A 141 -15.38 59.06 25.45
N GLY A 142 -15.02 58.08 26.28
CA GLY A 142 -15.66 56.77 26.29
C GLY A 142 -15.18 55.87 25.15
N THR A 143 -14.82 54.65 25.50
CA THR A 143 -14.48 53.55 24.60
C THR A 143 -15.49 52.43 24.81
N ASN A 144 -16.28 52.12 23.80
CA ASN A 144 -17.05 50.88 23.79
C ASN A 144 -16.30 49.88 22.92
N GLU A 145 -15.97 48.75 23.51
CA GLU A 145 -15.33 47.62 22.86
C GLU A 145 -16.29 46.43 22.88
N SER A 146 -16.44 45.79 21.73
CA SER A 146 -17.21 44.57 21.57
C SER A 146 -16.51 43.66 20.58
N GLU A 147 -16.84 42.38 20.65
CA GLU A 147 -16.37 41.37 19.72
C GLU A 147 -17.58 40.65 19.14
N ASP A 148 -17.59 40.47 17.82
CA ASP A 148 -18.65 39.75 17.12
C ASP A 148 -18.04 38.75 16.14
N ILE A 149 -18.80 37.70 15.81
CA ILE A 149 -18.39 36.70 14.84
C ILE A 149 -19.11 37.03 13.53
N ALA A 150 -18.33 37.31 12.48
CA ALA A 150 -18.89 37.59 11.16
C ALA A 150 -19.42 36.30 10.48
N PHE A 151 -18.65 35.21 10.56
CA PHE A 151 -19.05 33.87 10.11
C PHE A 151 -18.11 32.81 10.67
N GLN A 152 -18.55 31.55 10.58
CA GLN A 152 -17.69 30.38 10.76
C GLN A 152 -17.54 29.64 9.42
N ALA A 153 -16.29 29.29 9.07
CA ALA A 153 -16.01 28.52 7.88
C ALA A 153 -16.39 27.05 8.07
N GLY A 154 -16.74 26.39 6.96
CA GLY A 154 -17.01 24.95 6.89
C GLY A 154 -16.45 24.39 5.59
N ILE A 155 -15.15 24.58 5.35
CA ILE A 155 -14.49 24.08 4.14
C ILE A 155 -14.33 22.56 4.28
N PRO A 156 -14.93 21.75 3.40
CA PRO A 156 -14.82 20.31 3.50
C PRO A 156 -13.38 19.90 3.19
N LEU A 157 -12.79 19.17 4.14
CA LEU A 157 -11.48 18.55 3.99
C LEU A 157 -11.63 17.04 3.98
N PHE A 158 -10.78 16.39 3.18
CA PHE A 158 -10.60 14.95 3.25
C PHE A 158 -9.98 14.57 4.61
N GLY A 159 -10.68 13.69 5.32
CA GLY A 159 -10.24 13.15 6.59
C GLY A 159 -10.83 11.77 6.87
N GLU A 160 -10.67 11.29 8.10
CA GLU A 160 -11.05 9.94 8.52
C GLU A 160 -12.51 9.59 8.22
N LYS A 161 -13.42 10.57 8.33
CA LYS A 161 -14.85 10.39 8.01
C LYS A 161 -15.11 10.04 6.54
N ASP A 162 -14.17 10.35 5.66
CA ASP A 162 -14.25 10.11 4.22
C ASP A 162 -13.49 8.84 3.80
N TYR A 163 -12.83 8.15 4.74
CA TYR A 163 -12.08 6.94 4.43
C TYR A 163 -13.03 5.82 3.99
N ALA A 164 -12.75 5.28 2.80
CA ALA A 164 -13.43 4.14 2.23
C ALA A 164 -12.40 3.08 1.84
N TYR A 165 -12.65 1.84 2.22
CA TYR A 165 -11.75 0.73 1.96
C TYR A 165 -12.43 -0.23 0.99
N SER A 166 -12.04 -0.16 -0.28
CA SER A 166 -12.63 -1.01 -1.33
C SER A 166 -11.79 -2.25 -1.51
N PHE A 167 -12.28 -3.38 -1.01
CA PHE A 167 -11.72 -4.68 -1.32
C PHE A 167 -12.28 -5.17 -2.66
N ILE A 168 -11.40 -5.57 -3.56
CA ILE A 168 -11.74 -6.07 -4.90
C ILE A 168 -11.86 -7.58 -4.80
N GLU A 169 -13.00 -8.12 -5.23
CA GLU A 169 -13.22 -9.55 -5.33
C GLU A 169 -12.37 -10.14 -6.48
N PRO A 170 -11.43 -11.06 -6.21
CA PRO A 170 -10.66 -11.72 -7.25
C PRO A 170 -11.52 -12.67 -8.08
N GLU A 171 -11.05 -12.99 -9.29
CA GLU A 171 -11.69 -13.98 -10.16
C GLU A 171 -11.72 -15.36 -9.51
N LYS A 172 -12.85 -16.05 -9.68
CA LYS A 172 -13.04 -17.39 -9.12
C LYS A 172 -12.34 -18.43 -9.99
N VAL A 173 -11.41 -19.17 -9.39
CA VAL A 173 -10.70 -20.27 -10.04
C VAL A 173 -11.41 -21.60 -9.76
N MET A 174 -11.74 -22.35 -10.81
CA MET A 174 -12.49 -23.61 -10.69
C MET A 174 -11.61 -24.84 -10.42
N ILE A 175 -10.34 -24.81 -10.83
CA ILE A 175 -9.34 -25.84 -10.52
C ILE A 175 -8.03 -25.11 -10.28
N LYS A 176 -7.45 -25.27 -9.09
CA LYS A 176 -6.13 -24.71 -8.75
C LYS A 176 -5.07 -25.80 -8.92
N CYS A 177 -3.83 -25.42 -9.19
CA CYS A 177 -2.70 -26.35 -9.22
C CYS A 177 -1.84 -26.13 -7.98
N TYR A 178 -1.55 -27.21 -7.26
CA TYR A 178 -0.58 -27.21 -6.17
C TYR A 178 0.55 -28.19 -6.51
N LYS A 179 1.80 -27.78 -6.29
CA LYS A 179 2.97 -28.59 -6.54
C LYS A 179 3.85 -28.60 -5.30
N ASP A 180 4.49 -29.73 -5.03
CA ASP A 180 5.49 -29.86 -3.98
C ASP A 180 6.59 -30.83 -4.41
N SER A 181 7.78 -30.70 -3.84
CA SER A 181 8.89 -31.59 -4.16
C SER A 181 9.78 -31.90 -2.97
N PHE A 182 10.39 -33.09 -3.02
CA PHE A 182 11.32 -33.55 -2.01
C PHE A 182 12.54 -34.22 -2.62
N ASP A 183 13.72 -33.75 -2.22
CA ASP A 183 14.99 -34.35 -2.59
C ASP A 183 15.38 -35.46 -1.62
N CYS A 184 15.22 -36.69 -2.07
CA CYS A 184 15.60 -37.87 -1.30
C CYS A 184 17.07 -38.24 -1.54
N LYS A 185 17.87 -38.23 -0.48
CA LYS A 185 19.33 -38.48 -0.51
C LYS A 185 19.71 -39.86 0.02
N VAL A 186 19.00 -40.90 -0.44
CA VAL A 186 19.37 -42.28 -0.12
C VAL A 186 20.73 -42.63 -0.70
N VAL A 187 21.56 -43.27 0.12
CA VAL A 187 22.92 -43.67 -0.23
C VAL A 187 22.90 -45.12 -0.69
N PHE A 188 23.47 -45.37 -1.86
CA PHE A 188 23.72 -46.72 -2.34
C PHE A 188 25.18 -47.08 -2.14
N PRO A 189 25.51 -48.34 -1.82
CA PRO A 189 26.90 -48.79 -1.85
C PRO A 189 27.55 -48.53 -3.22
N VAL A 190 28.88 -48.44 -3.25
CA VAL A 190 29.66 -48.12 -4.45
C VAL A 190 29.30 -49.07 -5.60
N ALA A 191 29.03 -48.50 -6.77
CA ALA A 191 28.63 -49.22 -8.00
C ALA A 191 27.35 -50.10 -7.88
N ARG A 192 26.60 -49.98 -6.78
CA ARG A 192 25.37 -50.74 -6.52
C ARG A 192 24.13 -49.85 -6.65
N HIS A 193 22.99 -50.50 -6.86
CA HIS A 193 21.68 -49.87 -7.01
C HIS A 193 20.59 -50.55 -6.19
N ASP A 194 20.91 -51.61 -5.46
CA ASP A 194 20.02 -52.19 -4.47
C ASP A 194 19.87 -51.26 -3.25
N LEU A 195 18.63 -50.91 -2.92
CA LEU A 195 18.31 -50.09 -1.77
C LEU A 195 18.45 -50.94 -0.50
N GLN A 196 19.29 -50.48 0.42
CA GLN A 196 19.49 -51.06 1.74
C GLN A 196 19.04 -50.05 2.79
N GLU A 197 17.99 -50.36 3.54
CA GLU A 197 17.38 -49.43 4.52
C GLU A 197 18.32 -49.14 5.69
N ASP A 198 19.09 -50.12 6.12
CA ASP A 198 20.06 -50.07 7.22
C ASP A 198 21.44 -49.53 6.81
N PHE A 199 21.65 -49.27 5.52
CA PHE A 199 22.91 -48.72 5.03
C PHE A 199 22.99 -47.21 5.25
N ALA A 200 24.07 -46.78 5.89
CA ALA A 200 24.32 -45.38 6.24
C ALA A 200 23.12 -44.77 6.99
N GLY A 201 22.57 -43.66 6.48
CA GLY A 201 21.42 -42.95 7.07
C GLY A 201 20.09 -43.23 6.37
N ASN A 202 19.99 -44.28 5.55
CA ASN A 202 18.85 -44.46 4.63
C ASN A 202 17.51 -44.60 5.34
N ALA A 203 17.43 -45.28 6.48
CA ALA A 203 16.19 -45.40 7.24
C ALA A 203 15.58 -44.03 7.57
N GLN A 204 16.40 -43.11 8.09
CA GLN A 204 15.96 -41.76 8.43
C GLN A 204 15.52 -40.98 7.18
N GLU A 205 16.26 -41.10 6.08
CA GLU A 205 15.95 -40.39 4.85
C GLU A 205 14.67 -40.91 4.17
N LEU A 206 14.46 -42.23 4.21
CA LEU A 206 13.23 -42.86 3.74
C LEU A 206 12.04 -42.44 4.60
N ASP A 207 12.20 -42.30 5.91
CA ASP A 207 11.13 -41.81 6.79
C ASP A 207 10.76 -40.34 6.48
N ARG A 208 11.73 -39.50 6.12
CA ARG A 208 11.46 -38.13 5.64
C ARG A 208 10.68 -38.13 4.33
N LEU A 209 11.06 -38.98 3.37
CA LEU A 209 10.32 -39.13 2.11
C LEU A 209 8.89 -39.65 2.36
N LYS A 210 8.72 -40.67 3.22
CA LYS A 210 7.40 -41.20 3.61
C LYS A 210 6.53 -40.12 4.25
N LYS A 211 7.12 -39.29 5.12
CA LYS A 211 6.44 -38.15 5.74
C LYS A 211 5.96 -37.15 4.68
N PHE A 212 6.86 -36.70 3.79
CA PHE A 212 6.52 -35.82 2.67
C PHE A 212 5.35 -36.35 1.82
N LEU A 213 5.40 -37.63 1.44
CA LEU A 213 4.35 -38.29 0.67
C LEU A 213 3.04 -38.34 1.46
N SER A 214 3.08 -38.70 2.74
CA SER A 214 1.88 -38.77 3.57
C SER A 214 1.24 -37.41 3.80
N GLU A 215 2.02 -36.34 3.94
CA GLU A 215 1.50 -34.98 4.11
C GLU A 215 0.85 -34.48 2.81
N ASN A 216 1.47 -34.74 1.66
CA ASN A 216 0.97 -34.27 0.37
C ASN A 216 -0.20 -35.09 -0.18
N LEU A 217 -0.19 -36.42 -0.03
CA LEU A 217 -1.27 -37.28 -0.53
C LEU A 217 -2.56 -37.18 0.31
N ASN A 218 -2.49 -36.64 1.52
CA ASN A 218 -3.64 -36.44 2.41
C ASN A 218 -4.17 -35.00 2.43
N ILE A 219 -3.70 -34.12 1.54
CA ILE A 219 -4.23 -32.76 1.45
C ILE A 219 -5.69 -32.82 1.01
N GLN A 220 -6.57 -32.28 1.85
CA GLN A 220 -8.01 -32.26 1.60
C GLN A 220 -8.35 -31.58 0.26
N GLY A 221 -9.27 -32.17 -0.49
CA GLY A 221 -9.77 -31.58 -1.75
C GLY A 221 -8.77 -31.63 -2.92
N THR A 222 -7.67 -32.38 -2.79
CA THR A 222 -6.70 -32.56 -3.87
C THR A 222 -6.89 -33.88 -4.61
N SER A 223 -6.45 -33.91 -5.87
CA SER A 223 -6.34 -35.11 -6.69
C SER A 223 -4.97 -35.13 -7.34
N LEU A 224 -4.20 -36.19 -7.11
CA LEU A 224 -2.86 -36.35 -7.66
C LEU A 224 -2.93 -36.46 -9.20
N LYS A 225 -2.22 -35.57 -9.88
CA LYS A 225 -2.22 -35.42 -11.34
C LYS A 225 -0.95 -35.97 -11.98
N GLU A 226 0.20 -35.58 -11.44
CA GLU A 226 1.51 -35.92 -12.00
C GLU A 226 2.49 -36.26 -10.88
N VAL A 227 3.28 -37.30 -11.14
CA VAL A 227 4.41 -37.72 -10.32
C VAL A 227 5.62 -37.81 -11.23
N ASP A 228 6.61 -36.96 -10.99
CA ASP A 228 7.92 -37.04 -11.64
C ASP A 228 8.98 -37.44 -10.61
N ILE A 229 9.70 -38.52 -10.90
CA ILE A 229 10.79 -39.01 -10.06
C ILE A 229 12.08 -38.93 -10.87
N LYS A 230 12.96 -37.98 -10.53
CA LYS A 230 14.20 -37.70 -11.26
C LYS A 230 15.40 -38.01 -10.39
N GLY A 231 16.25 -38.93 -10.82
CA GLY A 231 17.48 -39.28 -10.11
C GLY A 231 18.72 -38.69 -10.77
N TYR A 232 19.63 -38.27 -9.92
CA TYR A 232 20.86 -37.60 -10.28
C TYR A 232 22.07 -38.33 -9.70
N ALA A 233 23.18 -38.21 -10.41
CA ALA A 233 24.50 -38.67 -10.02
C ALA A 233 25.43 -37.46 -9.92
N SER A 234 26.52 -37.63 -9.20
CA SER A 234 27.61 -36.67 -9.21
C SER A 234 28.55 -36.92 -10.41
N PRO A 235 29.24 -35.88 -10.90
CA PRO A 235 30.12 -35.97 -12.07
C PRO A 235 31.46 -36.60 -11.73
N GLU A 236 31.43 -37.90 -11.43
CA GLU A 236 32.61 -38.75 -11.37
C GLU A 236 32.42 -40.06 -12.13
N GLY A 237 33.34 -40.37 -13.04
CA GLY A 237 33.27 -41.60 -13.83
C GLY A 237 32.79 -41.32 -15.26
N SER A 238 32.35 -42.34 -16.00
CA SER A 238 31.86 -42.09 -17.36
C SER A 238 30.40 -41.66 -17.36
N PHE A 239 30.09 -40.66 -18.17
CA PHE A 239 28.74 -40.12 -18.35
C PHE A 239 27.67 -41.21 -18.57
N ASP A 240 27.90 -42.13 -19.53
CA ASP A 240 26.95 -43.21 -19.83
C ASP A 240 26.73 -44.16 -18.64
N TYR A 241 27.78 -44.40 -17.86
CA TYR A 241 27.72 -45.22 -16.66
C TYR A 241 26.92 -44.51 -15.56
N ASN A 242 27.21 -43.23 -15.32
CA ASN A 242 26.53 -42.41 -14.31
C ASN A 242 25.04 -42.27 -14.62
N ARG A 243 24.69 -42.02 -15.88
CA ARG A 243 23.30 -41.97 -16.34
C ARG A 243 22.58 -43.31 -16.14
N SER A 244 23.20 -44.41 -16.56
CA SER A 244 22.64 -45.76 -16.39
C SER A 244 22.48 -46.15 -14.92
N LEU A 245 23.43 -45.76 -14.07
CA LEU A 245 23.40 -46.01 -12.63
C LEU A 245 22.33 -45.16 -11.94
N ALA A 246 22.21 -43.88 -12.30
CA ALA A 246 21.15 -43.00 -11.84
C ALA A 246 19.78 -43.60 -12.19
N GLN A 247 19.53 -43.98 -13.45
CA GLN A 247 18.26 -44.59 -13.87
C GLN A 247 17.90 -45.82 -13.04
N ARG A 248 18.85 -46.75 -12.81
CA ARG A 248 18.59 -47.95 -12.01
C ARG A 248 18.29 -47.62 -10.54
N ARG A 249 18.99 -46.64 -9.97
CA ARG A 249 18.75 -46.18 -8.58
C ARG A 249 17.39 -45.49 -8.44
N THR A 250 17.05 -44.61 -9.38
CA THR A 250 15.73 -43.96 -9.44
C THR A 250 14.63 -45.00 -9.52
N GLN A 251 14.76 -45.99 -10.43
CA GLN A 251 13.77 -47.06 -10.58
C GLN A 251 13.64 -47.89 -9.30
N THR A 252 14.77 -48.24 -8.68
CA THR A 252 14.76 -49.03 -7.44
C THR A 252 14.01 -48.29 -6.31
N LEU A 253 14.28 -47.00 -6.13
CA LEU A 253 13.61 -46.21 -5.10
C LEU A 253 12.13 -45.95 -5.44
N SER A 254 11.83 -45.68 -6.71
CA SER A 254 10.48 -45.52 -7.25
C SER A 254 9.62 -46.78 -7.00
N ASP A 255 10.16 -47.97 -7.25
CA ASP A 255 9.48 -49.24 -7.01
C ASP A 255 9.33 -49.53 -5.50
N TYR A 256 10.32 -49.21 -4.70
CA TYR A 256 10.25 -49.35 -3.24
C TYR A 256 9.12 -48.50 -2.64
N ILE A 257 9.04 -47.23 -3.04
CA ILE A 257 8.06 -46.27 -2.52
C ILE A 257 6.66 -46.56 -3.07
N SER A 258 6.51 -46.84 -4.36
CA SER A 258 5.20 -47.10 -4.97
C SER A 258 4.50 -48.35 -4.44
N ARG A 259 5.24 -49.33 -3.90
CA ARG A 259 4.65 -50.47 -3.17
C ARG A 259 3.95 -50.06 -1.88
N GLN A 260 4.48 -49.04 -1.19
CA GLN A 260 3.92 -48.51 0.06
C GLN A 260 2.87 -47.43 -0.21
N TYR A 261 3.00 -46.71 -1.33
CA TYR A 261 2.09 -45.66 -1.78
C TYR A 261 1.58 -45.96 -3.19
N PRO A 262 0.66 -46.94 -3.36
CA PRO A 262 0.14 -47.32 -4.68
C PRO A 262 -0.55 -46.18 -5.43
N ALA A 263 -1.09 -45.19 -4.70
CA ALA A 263 -1.73 -44.01 -5.27
C ALA A 263 -0.82 -43.25 -6.24
N LEU A 264 0.50 -43.28 -6.04
CA LEU A 264 1.45 -42.63 -6.95
C LEU A 264 1.36 -43.19 -8.38
N LYS A 265 1.28 -44.52 -8.52
CA LYS A 265 1.17 -45.19 -9.83
C LYS A 265 -0.20 -44.98 -10.49
N ASN A 266 -1.21 -44.57 -9.72
CA ASN A 266 -2.55 -44.28 -10.21
C ASN A 266 -2.69 -42.84 -10.74
N ALA A 267 -1.66 -41.99 -10.57
CA ALA A 267 -1.64 -40.66 -11.14
C ALA A 267 -1.78 -40.73 -12.68
N PRO A 268 -2.55 -39.83 -13.31
CA PRO A 268 -2.64 -39.74 -14.76
C PRO A 268 -1.27 -39.68 -15.47
N VAL A 269 -0.29 -39.04 -14.85
CA VAL A 269 1.10 -38.99 -15.33
C VAL A 269 2.03 -39.53 -14.24
N TYR A 270 2.82 -40.55 -14.58
CA TYR A 270 3.85 -41.11 -13.71
C TYR A 270 5.13 -41.33 -14.51
N ARG A 271 6.20 -40.58 -14.18
CA ARG A 271 7.49 -40.67 -14.87
C ARG A 271 8.61 -40.98 -13.88
N THR A 272 9.57 -41.77 -14.34
CA THR A 272 10.76 -42.12 -13.57
C THR A 272 11.96 -42.07 -14.51
N GLU A 273 12.89 -41.16 -14.24
CA GLU A 273 14.01 -40.88 -15.13
C GLU A 273 15.32 -40.72 -14.34
N GLY A 274 16.40 -41.30 -14.86
CA GLY A 274 17.77 -41.00 -14.44
C GLY A 274 18.36 -39.93 -15.35
N ILE A 275 18.52 -38.72 -14.83
CA ILE A 275 19.04 -37.58 -15.58
C ILE A 275 20.54 -37.76 -15.85
N GLY A 276 21.28 -38.31 -14.88
CA GLY A 276 22.74 -38.39 -14.93
C GLY A 276 23.35 -37.32 -14.05
N GLU A 277 24.39 -36.64 -14.53
CA GLU A 277 25.19 -35.71 -13.73
C GLU A 277 24.45 -34.39 -13.46
N ASP A 278 24.37 -33.96 -12.19
CA ASP A 278 23.67 -32.73 -11.80
C ASP A 278 24.55 -31.48 -11.90
N TRP A 279 24.82 -31.06 -13.13
CA TRP A 279 25.64 -29.88 -13.41
C TRP A 279 24.98 -28.57 -12.98
N GLU A 280 23.65 -28.49 -12.99
CA GLU A 280 22.92 -27.30 -12.55
C GLU A 280 22.96 -27.14 -11.03
N ASP A 281 22.75 -28.22 -10.26
CA ASP A 281 22.87 -28.13 -8.80
C ASP A 281 24.33 -27.94 -8.36
N LEU A 282 25.31 -28.54 -9.06
CA LEU A 282 26.72 -28.25 -8.82
C LEU A 282 27.04 -26.76 -9.03
N LYS A 283 26.53 -26.16 -10.11
CA LYS A 283 26.68 -24.72 -10.38
C LYS A 283 26.06 -23.86 -9.27
N SER A 284 24.87 -24.24 -8.80
CA SER A 284 24.19 -23.57 -7.68
C SER A 284 25.02 -23.63 -6.39
N MET A 285 25.46 -24.83 -5.99
CA MET A 285 26.27 -25.05 -4.79
C MET A 285 27.61 -24.29 -4.86
N VAL A 286 28.31 -24.33 -6.00
CA VAL A 286 29.58 -23.61 -6.19
C VAL A 286 29.36 -22.10 -6.12
N SER A 287 28.31 -21.58 -6.76
CA SER A 287 27.99 -20.14 -6.75
C SER A 287 27.81 -19.58 -5.33
N GLY A 288 27.16 -20.35 -4.44
CA GLY A 288 26.98 -19.99 -3.03
C GLY A 288 28.19 -20.25 -2.13
N SER A 289 29.27 -20.82 -2.66
CA SER A 289 30.42 -21.26 -1.85
C SER A 289 31.51 -20.18 -1.67
N THR A 290 32.49 -20.48 -0.81
CA THR A 290 33.69 -19.67 -0.59
C THR A 290 34.95 -20.28 -1.22
N LEU A 291 34.77 -21.15 -2.24
CA LEU A 291 35.87 -21.79 -2.95
C LEU A 291 36.82 -20.76 -3.58
N VAL A 292 38.13 -21.03 -3.48
CA VAL A 292 39.17 -20.13 -4.04
C VAL A 292 39.06 -20.01 -5.56
N ASN A 293 38.79 -21.12 -6.26
CA ASN A 293 38.63 -21.14 -7.72
C ASN A 293 37.14 -21.16 -8.14
N ARG A 294 36.26 -20.54 -7.36
CA ARG A 294 34.81 -20.56 -7.61
C ARG A 294 34.48 -20.09 -9.03
N ASP A 295 35.01 -18.93 -9.42
CA ASP A 295 34.64 -18.29 -10.67
C ASP A 295 35.18 -19.07 -11.88
N GLU A 296 36.35 -19.69 -11.75
CA GLU A 296 36.91 -20.61 -12.75
C GLU A 296 36.08 -21.89 -12.91
N ILE A 297 35.61 -22.49 -11.81
CA ILE A 297 34.75 -23.67 -11.86
C ILE A 297 33.40 -23.33 -12.52
N LEU A 298 32.78 -22.19 -12.15
CA LEU A 298 31.55 -21.72 -12.77
C LEU A 298 31.72 -21.44 -14.27
N PHE A 299 32.87 -20.86 -14.65
CA PHE A 299 33.21 -20.66 -16.05
C PHE A 299 33.31 -22.00 -16.79
N ILE A 300 34.01 -23.00 -16.23
CA ILE A 300 34.13 -24.32 -16.84
C ILE A 300 32.75 -24.97 -17.06
N ILE A 301 31.86 -24.92 -16.06
CA ILE A 301 30.51 -25.49 -16.16
C ILE A 301 29.69 -24.78 -17.26
N GLY A 302 29.76 -23.45 -17.32
CA GLY A 302 28.97 -22.66 -18.27
C GLY A 302 29.54 -22.60 -19.70
N HIS A 303 30.85 -22.78 -19.86
CA HIS A 303 31.53 -22.63 -21.16
C HIS A 303 31.58 -23.93 -21.96
N ASN A 304 31.65 -25.08 -21.30
CA ASN A 304 31.74 -26.37 -21.98
C ASN A 304 30.34 -26.96 -22.21
N GLU A 305 30.12 -27.48 -23.42
CA GLU A 305 28.83 -28.04 -23.83
C GLU A 305 28.68 -29.49 -23.38
N ARG A 306 29.78 -30.25 -23.32
CA ARG A 306 29.75 -31.68 -22.97
C ARG A 306 30.20 -31.90 -21.53
N ASP A 307 29.49 -32.77 -20.83
CA ASP A 307 29.79 -33.14 -19.45
C ASP A 307 31.22 -33.69 -19.28
N THR A 308 31.70 -34.45 -20.27
CA THR A 308 33.09 -34.94 -20.28
C THR A 308 34.12 -33.80 -20.33
N GLU A 309 33.85 -32.73 -21.08
CA GLU A 309 34.75 -31.57 -21.16
C GLU A 309 34.77 -30.80 -19.84
N ARG A 310 33.60 -30.66 -19.19
CA ARG A 310 33.46 -30.03 -17.88
C ARG A 310 34.30 -30.79 -16.84
N GLU A 311 34.15 -32.11 -16.79
CA GLU A 311 34.87 -32.95 -15.82
C GLU A 311 36.38 -32.93 -16.08
N GLU A 312 36.83 -33.06 -17.33
CA GLU A 312 38.26 -32.99 -17.69
C GLU A 312 38.88 -31.65 -17.31
N ALA A 313 38.19 -30.53 -17.58
CA ALA A 313 38.67 -29.20 -17.25
C ALA A 313 38.73 -28.96 -15.73
N ILE A 314 37.73 -29.43 -14.96
CA ILE A 314 37.75 -29.35 -13.49
C ILE A 314 38.88 -30.21 -12.90
N ARG A 315 39.13 -31.40 -13.45
CA ARG A 315 40.23 -32.27 -13.01
C ARG A 315 41.61 -31.68 -13.30
N ALA A 316 41.75 -30.95 -14.41
CA ALA A 316 42.99 -30.30 -14.82
C ALA A 316 43.27 -28.99 -14.06
N LEU A 317 42.25 -28.40 -13.44
CA LEU A 317 42.39 -27.21 -12.62
C LEU A 317 43.33 -27.49 -11.44
N ASP A 318 44.18 -26.52 -11.08
CA ASP A 318 44.97 -26.43 -9.83
C ASP A 318 45.65 -27.72 -9.29
N ASP A 319 46.13 -28.59 -10.19
CA ASP A 319 46.69 -29.92 -9.88
C ASP A 319 45.68 -30.86 -9.19
N GLY A 320 44.42 -30.75 -9.60
CA GLY A 320 43.27 -31.53 -9.15
C GLY A 320 42.84 -31.23 -7.71
N ARG A 321 43.30 -30.14 -7.10
CA ARG A 321 42.91 -29.77 -5.71
C ARG A 321 41.43 -29.42 -5.64
N SER A 322 40.94 -28.63 -6.59
CA SER A 322 39.54 -28.26 -6.71
C SER A 322 38.67 -29.48 -6.97
N TYR A 323 39.09 -30.39 -7.86
CA TYR A 323 38.36 -31.64 -8.09
C TYR A 323 38.24 -32.50 -6.83
N ARG A 324 39.33 -32.67 -6.07
CA ARG A 324 39.30 -33.42 -4.79
C ARG A 324 38.35 -32.79 -3.78
N LEU A 325 38.37 -31.46 -3.68
CA LEU A 325 37.50 -30.72 -2.79
C LEU A 325 36.02 -30.85 -3.18
N LEU A 326 35.70 -30.71 -4.48
CA LEU A 326 34.34 -30.96 -4.99
C LEU A 326 33.88 -32.39 -4.74
N LEU A 327 34.77 -33.37 -4.94
CA LEU A 327 34.48 -34.79 -4.70
C LEU A 327 34.15 -35.08 -3.23
N GLU A 328 34.84 -34.41 -2.30
CA GLU A 328 34.66 -34.62 -0.86
C GLU A 328 33.48 -33.82 -0.28
N GLU A 329 33.31 -32.56 -0.69
CA GLU A 329 32.39 -31.63 -0.03
C GLU A 329 31.09 -31.37 -0.82
N PHE A 330 31.09 -31.51 -2.15
CA PHE A 330 29.96 -31.11 -3.01
C PHE A 330 29.24 -32.30 -3.64
N TYR A 331 29.99 -33.20 -4.26
CA TYR A 331 29.46 -34.34 -5.01
C TYR A 331 28.56 -35.27 -4.19
N PRO A 332 28.82 -35.53 -2.89
CA PRO A 332 27.87 -36.29 -2.07
C PRO A 332 26.46 -35.68 -2.04
N GLY A 333 26.35 -34.35 -2.12
CA GLY A 333 25.07 -33.63 -2.13
C GLY A 333 24.26 -33.78 -3.42
N LEU A 334 24.93 -34.01 -4.55
CA LEU A 334 24.34 -34.15 -5.88
C LEU A 334 23.69 -35.52 -6.11
N ARG A 335 24.06 -36.53 -5.32
CA ARG A 335 23.50 -37.89 -5.40
C ARG A 335 22.12 -37.92 -4.73
N ARG A 336 21.10 -37.48 -5.47
CA ARG A 336 19.72 -37.36 -4.98
C ARG A 336 18.71 -37.91 -5.97
N THR A 337 17.52 -38.22 -5.47
CA THR A 337 16.33 -38.47 -6.27
C THR A 337 15.23 -37.50 -5.85
N THR A 338 14.85 -36.61 -6.75
CA THR A 338 13.77 -35.64 -6.53
C THR A 338 12.43 -36.29 -6.85
N PHE A 339 11.51 -36.25 -5.88
CA PHE A 339 10.11 -36.57 -6.07
C PHE A 339 9.33 -35.27 -6.21
N SER A 340 8.72 -35.05 -7.37
CA SER A 340 7.86 -33.90 -7.63
C SER A 340 6.42 -34.37 -7.82
N LEU A 341 5.50 -33.78 -7.05
CA LEU A 341 4.08 -34.09 -7.09
C LEU A 341 3.31 -32.86 -7.55
N SER A 342 2.34 -33.07 -8.43
CA SER A 342 1.40 -32.05 -8.89
C SER A 342 -0.02 -32.50 -8.62
N PHE A 343 -0.85 -31.60 -8.10
CA PHE A 343 -2.21 -31.87 -7.70
C PHE A 343 -3.16 -30.87 -8.36
N ASP A 344 -4.30 -31.38 -8.83
CA ASP A 344 -5.47 -30.55 -9.08
C ASP A 344 -6.23 -30.37 -7.76
N VAL A 345 -6.51 -29.13 -7.39
CA VAL A 345 -7.18 -28.76 -6.14
C VAL A 345 -8.54 -28.16 -6.47
N ARG A 346 -9.61 -28.77 -5.94
CA ARG A 346 -10.96 -28.23 -6.11
C ARG A 346 -11.15 -26.93 -5.33
N PRO A 347 -12.19 -26.14 -5.63
CA PRO A 347 -12.59 -25.04 -4.78
C PRO A 347 -13.03 -25.58 -3.42
N TYR A 348 -12.60 -24.91 -2.35
CA TYR A 348 -13.01 -25.16 -0.98
C TYR A 348 -14.31 -24.44 -0.66
N THR A 349 -15.11 -25.01 0.24
CA THR A 349 -16.29 -24.31 0.78
C THR A 349 -15.86 -23.33 1.86
N VAL A 350 -16.70 -22.34 2.15
CA VAL A 350 -16.41 -21.29 3.15
C VAL A 350 -16.12 -21.89 4.54
N GLU A 351 -16.71 -23.04 4.85
CA GLU A 351 -16.52 -23.77 6.10
C GLU A 351 -15.13 -24.42 6.20
N GLU A 352 -14.55 -24.85 5.07
CA GLU A 352 -13.23 -25.47 5.01
C GLU A 352 -12.09 -24.44 5.10
N LEU A 353 -12.34 -23.21 4.65
CA LEU A 353 -11.30 -22.18 4.48
C LEU A 353 -10.44 -21.92 5.74
N PRO A 354 -10.99 -21.81 6.97
CA PRO A 354 -10.16 -21.55 8.14
C PRO A 354 -9.16 -22.68 8.42
N GLU A 355 -9.55 -23.95 8.26
CA GLU A 355 -8.65 -25.09 8.51
C GLU A 355 -7.57 -25.19 7.43
N ILE A 356 -7.94 -25.01 6.17
CA ILE A 356 -6.98 -25.02 5.06
C ILE A 356 -6.01 -23.85 5.18
N PHE A 357 -6.46 -22.67 5.62
CA PHE A 357 -5.59 -21.51 5.82
C PHE A 357 -4.51 -21.75 6.87
N GLU A 358 -4.82 -22.47 7.95
CA GLU A 358 -3.86 -22.80 9.01
C GLU A 358 -2.91 -23.93 8.62
N THR A 359 -3.38 -24.90 7.84
CA THR A 359 -2.65 -26.15 7.56
C THR A 359 -1.92 -26.16 6.22
N LYS A 360 -2.55 -25.62 5.18
CA LYS A 360 -2.03 -25.61 3.80
C LYS A 360 -2.55 -24.42 2.98
N PRO A 361 -2.24 -23.17 3.39
CA PRO A 361 -2.73 -21.96 2.73
C PRO A 361 -2.30 -21.86 1.25
N GLU A 362 -1.24 -22.55 0.84
CA GLU A 362 -0.78 -22.66 -0.54
C GLU A 362 -1.85 -23.21 -1.49
N CYS A 363 -2.80 -23.99 -0.95
CA CYS A 363 -3.90 -24.56 -1.72
C CYS A 363 -5.07 -23.59 -1.91
N LEU A 364 -5.06 -22.42 -1.26
CA LEU A 364 -6.10 -21.41 -1.41
C LEU A 364 -5.82 -20.50 -2.60
N SER A 365 -6.85 -20.24 -3.39
CA SER A 365 -6.87 -19.15 -4.36
C SER A 365 -7.05 -17.82 -3.65
N GLN A 366 -6.70 -16.74 -4.35
CA GLN A 366 -6.94 -15.39 -3.91
C GLN A 366 -8.44 -15.11 -3.63
N HIS A 367 -9.35 -15.67 -4.44
CA HIS A 367 -10.80 -15.55 -4.25
C HIS A 367 -11.27 -16.21 -2.94
N GLU A 368 -10.77 -17.40 -2.64
CA GLU A 368 -11.06 -18.09 -1.39
C GLU A 368 -10.49 -17.33 -0.19
N MET A 369 -9.27 -16.78 -0.29
CA MET A 369 -8.72 -15.91 0.74
C MET A 369 -9.57 -14.64 0.93
N TYR A 370 -10.11 -14.06 -0.14
CA TYR A 370 -11.06 -12.95 -0.05
C TYR A 370 -12.36 -13.34 0.69
N GLN A 371 -12.91 -14.52 0.41
CA GLN A 371 -14.08 -15.04 1.14
C GLN A 371 -13.78 -15.29 2.62
N LEU A 372 -12.61 -15.86 2.94
CA LEU A 372 -12.16 -16.08 4.31
C LEU A 372 -11.97 -14.76 5.06
N ALA A 373 -11.38 -13.75 4.41
CA ALA A 373 -11.25 -12.41 4.97
C ALA A 373 -12.61 -11.78 5.29
N GLY A 374 -13.60 -11.94 4.39
CA GLY A 374 -14.99 -11.54 4.64
C GLY A 374 -15.62 -12.27 5.83
N LEU A 375 -15.40 -13.58 5.94
CA LEU A 375 -15.84 -14.39 7.07
C LEU A 375 -15.24 -13.89 8.40
N TYR A 376 -13.93 -13.62 8.44
CA TYR A 376 -13.26 -13.09 9.63
C TYR A 376 -13.82 -11.73 10.03
N ALA A 377 -13.99 -10.82 9.07
CA ALA A 377 -14.59 -9.51 9.32
C ALA A 377 -16.00 -9.63 9.92
N SER A 378 -16.83 -10.54 9.38
CA SER A 378 -18.20 -10.78 9.87
C SER A 378 -18.24 -11.32 11.31
N ARG A 379 -17.15 -11.98 11.76
CA ARG A 379 -16.99 -12.52 13.11
C ARG A 379 -16.27 -11.57 14.06
N GLY A 380 -15.93 -10.36 13.62
CA GLY A 380 -15.15 -9.40 14.40
C GLY A 380 -13.68 -9.78 14.56
N MET A 381 -13.18 -10.74 13.76
CA MET A 381 -11.78 -11.11 13.69
C MET A 381 -11.04 -10.22 12.67
N SER A 382 -9.73 -10.04 12.85
CA SER A 382 -8.93 -9.28 11.89
C SER A 382 -8.73 -10.07 10.59
N PRO A 383 -9.13 -9.54 9.41
CA PRO A 383 -8.84 -10.16 8.12
C PRO A 383 -7.40 -9.94 7.64
N LEU A 384 -6.61 -9.14 8.36
CA LEU A 384 -5.27 -8.72 7.93
C LEU A 384 -4.32 -9.88 7.62
N PRO A 385 -4.21 -10.95 8.45
CA PRO A 385 -3.32 -12.08 8.16
C PRO A 385 -3.68 -12.81 6.86
N VAL A 386 -4.97 -12.83 6.51
CA VAL A 386 -5.45 -13.48 5.29
C VAL A 386 -5.00 -12.71 4.05
N TYR A 387 -5.12 -11.38 4.07
CA TYR A 387 -4.63 -10.54 2.98
C TYR A 387 -3.10 -10.49 2.91
N GLU A 388 -2.40 -10.54 4.05
CA GLU A 388 -0.94 -10.66 4.08
C GLU A 388 -0.49 -11.96 3.41
N ARG A 389 -1.14 -13.09 3.74
CA ARG A 389 -0.86 -14.38 3.12
C ARG A 389 -1.15 -14.37 1.62
N ALA A 390 -2.26 -13.76 1.20
CA ALA A 390 -2.59 -13.59 -0.21
C ALA A 390 -1.51 -12.78 -0.95
N TYR A 391 -1.04 -11.68 -0.36
CA TYR A 391 0.04 -10.89 -0.93
C TYR A 391 1.36 -11.69 -1.02
N GLY A 392 1.70 -12.46 0.01
CA GLY A 392 2.91 -13.30 -0.01
C GLY A 392 2.87 -14.41 -1.07
N GLN A 393 1.69 -14.96 -1.36
CA GLN A 393 1.51 -16.03 -2.35
C GLN A 393 1.29 -15.51 -3.77
N PHE A 394 0.78 -14.28 -3.91
CA PHE A 394 0.53 -13.62 -5.20
C PHE A 394 1.20 -12.22 -5.24
N PRO A 395 2.54 -12.13 -5.08
CA PRO A 395 3.22 -10.85 -4.85
C PRO A 395 3.14 -9.87 -6.03
N ASP A 396 3.03 -10.40 -7.26
CA ASP A 396 2.95 -9.60 -8.50
C ASP A 396 1.49 -9.31 -8.92
N ASP A 397 0.50 -9.89 -8.23
CA ASP A 397 -0.90 -9.67 -8.56
C ASP A 397 -1.39 -8.31 -8.04
N THR A 398 -1.91 -7.49 -8.96
CA THR A 398 -2.37 -6.13 -8.64
C THR A 398 -3.55 -6.13 -7.66
N VAL A 399 -4.45 -7.11 -7.72
CA VAL A 399 -5.58 -7.22 -6.80
C VAL A 399 -5.10 -7.59 -5.39
N ALA A 400 -4.07 -8.44 -5.27
CA ALA A 400 -3.49 -8.86 -3.99
C ALA A 400 -2.84 -7.66 -3.30
N ILE A 401 -2.05 -6.91 -4.06
CA ILE A 401 -1.41 -5.65 -3.63
C ILE A 401 -2.47 -4.66 -3.12
N LEU A 402 -3.50 -4.38 -3.94
CA LEU A 402 -4.54 -3.40 -3.59
C LEU A 402 -5.36 -3.82 -2.36
N ASN A 403 -5.71 -5.10 -2.26
CA ASN A 403 -6.46 -5.63 -1.12
C ASN A 403 -5.63 -5.61 0.16
N TYR A 404 -4.37 -6.00 0.10
CA TYR A 404 -3.49 -5.99 1.26
C TYR A 404 -3.20 -4.56 1.75
N ALA A 405 -2.97 -3.62 0.84
CA ALA A 405 -2.82 -2.21 1.21
C ALA A 405 -4.08 -1.64 1.89
N ASN A 406 -5.28 -1.94 1.37
CA ASN A 406 -6.52 -1.56 2.05
C ASN A 406 -6.68 -2.23 3.42
N ALA A 407 -6.24 -3.48 3.57
CA ALA A 407 -6.26 -4.18 4.86
C ALA A 407 -5.31 -3.53 5.88
N LEU A 408 -4.10 -3.15 5.45
CA LEU A 408 -3.13 -2.43 6.28
C LEU A 408 -3.69 -1.10 6.77
N LEU A 409 -4.36 -0.33 5.90
CA LEU A 409 -4.96 0.95 6.29
C LEU A 409 -6.16 0.76 7.23
N LYS A 410 -7.09 -0.14 6.88
CA LYS A 410 -8.34 -0.34 7.63
C LYS A 410 -8.12 -1.01 8.98
N TYR A 411 -7.42 -2.15 8.97
CA TYR A 411 -7.30 -3.04 10.13
C TYR A 411 -5.96 -2.87 10.85
N GLY A 412 -4.87 -2.64 10.11
CA GLY A 412 -3.53 -2.46 10.68
C GLY A 412 -3.23 -1.03 11.14
N GLN A 413 -3.96 -0.03 10.64
CA GLN A 413 -3.63 1.39 10.79
C GLN A 413 -2.19 1.72 10.34
N ASP A 414 -1.64 0.94 9.39
CA ASP A 414 -0.26 1.04 8.91
C ASP A 414 -0.20 1.73 7.54
N ALA A 415 -0.15 3.06 7.58
CA ALA A 415 -0.03 3.88 6.38
C ALA A 415 1.31 3.71 5.66
N ASP A 416 2.40 3.46 6.40
CA ASP A 416 3.73 3.28 5.83
C ASP A 416 3.84 1.93 5.11
N GLY A 417 3.32 0.86 5.72
CA GLY A 417 3.20 -0.46 5.09
C GLY A 417 2.35 -0.43 3.84
N ALA A 418 1.18 0.23 3.89
CA ALA A 418 0.31 0.35 2.74
C ALA A 418 1.01 1.06 1.55
N LEU A 419 1.75 2.13 1.80
CA LEU A 419 2.50 2.83 0.76
C LEU A 419 3.63 1.98 0.16
N ARG A 420 4.33 1.18 0.98
CA ARG A 420 5.35 0.23 0.48
C ARG A 420 4.72 -0.82 -0.43
N VAL A 421 3.62 -1.43 0.00
CA VAL A 421 2.91 -2.45 -0.78
C VAL A 421 2.38 -1.88 -2.11
N LEU A 422 1.92 -0.62 -2.12
CA LEU A 422 1.39 0.05 -3.32
C LEU A 422 2.46 0.54 -4.31
N GLU A 423 3.74 0.49 -3.98
CA GLU A 423 4.82 0.99 -4.84
C GLU A 423 4.79 0.40 -6.27
N PRO A 424 4.59 -0.92 -6.48
CA PRO A 424 4.59 -1.49 -7.82
C PRO A 424 3.39 -1.04 -8.68
N VAL A 425 2.32 -0.53 -8.05
CA VAL A 425 1.03 -0.22 -8.70
C VAL A 425 0.67 1.26 -8.63
N THR A 426 1.64 2.17 -8.46
CA THR A 426 1.37 3.63 -8.38
C THR A 426 0.76 4.21 -9.65
N ASN A 427 0.84 3.51 -10.79
CA ASN A 427 0.22 3.92 -12.04
C ASN A 427 -1.20 3.37 -12.20
N ASP A 428 -1.63 2.42 -11.36
CA ASP A 428 -3.01 1.93 -11.35
C ASP A 428 -3.92 2.96 -10.68
N SER A 429 -4.97 3.37 -11.40
CA SER A 429 -5.95 4.32 -10.87
C SER A 429 -6.61 3.90 -9.56
N ARG A 430 -6.74 2.59 -9.31
CA ARG A 430 -7.31 2.00 -8.10
C ARG A 430 -6.42 2.20 -6.88
N ALA A 431 -5.12 2.45 -7.07
CA ALA A 431 -4.18 2.74 -6.00
C ALA A 431 -4.28 4.18 -5.47
N PHE A 432 -4.81 5.13 -6.27
CA PHE A 432 -4.79 6.55 -5.88
C PHE A 432 -5.58 6.84 -4.59
N PHE A 433 -6.75 6.23 -4.42
CA PHE A 433 -7.57 6.44 -3.22
C PHE A 433 -6.90 5.87 -1.94
N PRO A 434 -6.46 4.59 -1.88
CA PRO A 434 -5.77 4.09 -0.70
C PRO A 434 -4.45 4.83 -0.43
N MET A 435 -3.71 5.26 -1.47
CA MET A 435 -2.55 6.14 -1.26
C MET A 435 -2.97 7.48 -0.62
N ALA A 436 -4.09 8.08 -1.03
CA ALA A 436 -4.58 9.32 -0.45
C ALA A 436 -4.93 9.17 1.04
N VAL A 437 -5.60 8.07 1.40
CA VAL A 437 -5.87 7.70 2.79
C VAL A 437 -4.55 7.59 3.57
N ALA A 438 -3.56 6.85 3.04
CA ALA A 438 -2.27 6.67 3.69
C ALA A 438 -1.53 8.01 3.94
N TYR A 439 -1.47 8.89 2.94
CA TYR A 439 -0.85 10.21 3.12
C TYR A 439 -1.62 11.09 4.11
N ASN A 440 -2.95 11.02 4.14
CA ASN A 440 -3.76 11.75 5.11
C ASN A 440 -3.50 11.27 6.55
N MET A 441 -3.42 9.95 6.78
CA MET A 441 -3.06 9.35 8.07
C MET A 441 -1.66 9.80 8.55
N LYS A 442 -0.73 10.01 7.61
CA LYS A 442 0.62 10.54 7.90
C LYS A 442 0.67 12.06 8.11
N GLY A 443 -0.45 12.77 7.95
CA GLY A 443 -0.54 14.22 8.05
C GLY A 443 -0.17 14.99 6.77
N ASP A 444 0.21 14.31 5.68
CA ASP A 444 0.47 14.92 4.37
C ASP A 444 -0.83 15.11 3.59
N TRP A 445 -1.64 16.04 4.06
CA TRP A 445 -2.95 16.32 3.50
C TRP A 445 -2.90 16.93 2.09
N ARG A 446 -1.81 17.64 1.74
CA ARG A 446 -1.63 18.20 0.40
C ARG A 446 -1.51 17.07 -0.62
N LYS A 447 -0.65 16.09 -0.35
CA LYS A 447 -0.50 14.92 -1.22
C LYS A 447 -1.75 14.06 -1.27
N ALA A 448 -2.47 13.93 -0.15
CA ALA A 448 -3.76 13.25 -0.13
C ALA A 448 -4.76 13.92 -1.09
N GLU A 449 -4.93 15.24 -1.05
CA GLU A 449 -5.85 15.96 -1.95
C GLU A 449 -5.46 15.84 -3.42
N GLU A 450 -4.17 15.87 -3.75
CA GLU A 450 -3.70 15.63 -5.12
C GLU A 450 -4.12 14.24 -5.64
N LEU A 451 -3.97 13.21 -4.80
CA LEU A 451 -4.34 11.85 -5.15
C LEU A 451 -5.86 11.67 -5.26
N ILE A 452 -6.66 12.31 -4.40
CA ILE A 452 -8.13 12.31 -4.53
C ILE A 452 -8.57 12.93 -5.87
N LYS A 453 -7.93 14.03 -6.30
CA LYS A 453 -8.21 14.64 -7.61
C LYS A 453 -7.90 13.66 -8.75
N LYS A 454 -6.76 12.96 -8.68
CA LYS A 454 -6.40 11.93 -9.67
C LYS A 454 -7.38 10.76 -9.69
N ALA A 455 -7.81 10.29 -8.52
CA ALA A 455 -8.81 9.22 -8.39
C ALA A 455 -10.16 9.60 -9.03
N GLY A 456 -10.66 10.82 -8.74
CA GLY A 456 -11.92 11.31 -9.32
C GLY A 456 -11.88 11.45 -10.85
N MET A 457 -10.75 11.87 -11.43
CA MET A 457 -10.57 11.93 -12.88
C MET A 457 -10.54 10.54 -13.53
N ALA A 458 -9.99 9.54 -12.86
CA ALA A 458 -9.92 8.17 -13.37
C ALA A 458 -11.29 7.47 -13.37
N GLN A 459 -12.09 7.64 -12.31
CA GLN A 459 -13.46 7.12 -12.25
C GLN A 459 -14.36 7.70 -13.35
N GLY A 460 -14.17 8.97 -13.71
CA GLY A 460 -14.88 9.61 -14.82
C GLY A 460 -14.55 8.99 -16.19
N LYS A 461 -13.32 8.46 -16.37
CA LYS A 461 -12.89 7.81 -17.61
C LYS A 461 -13.34 6.35 -17.72
N GLN A 462 -13.28 5.58 -16.63
CA GLN A 462 -13.75 4.18 -16.62
C GLN A 462 -15.25 4.06 -16.91
N LYS A 463 -16.07 5.02 -16.46
CA LYS A 463 -17.51 5.05 -16.77
C LYS A 463 -17.82 5.25 -18.27
N LEU A 464 -16.85 5.70 -19.06
CA LEU A 464 -17.00 5.97 -20.50
C LEU A 464 -16.54 4.79 -21.38
N SER A 465 -15.98 3.70 -20.82
CA SER A 465 -15.29 2.66 -21.60
C SER A 465 -15.72 1.21 -21.31
N GLY A 466 -16.89 0.95 -20.73
CA GLY A 466 -17.30 -0.42 -20.35
C GLY A 466 -17.85 -1.27 -21.49
N GLU A 467 -17.07 -2.24 -21.97
CA GLU A 467 -17.55 -3.51 -22.59
C GLU A 467 -16.91 -4.70 -21.82
N PRO A 468 -17.63 -5.83 -21.63
CA PRO A 468 -17.12 -6.99 -20.89
C PRO A 468 -16.37 -7.97 -21.80
N GLY A 469 -15.18 -8.40 -21.39
CA GLY A 469 -14.44 -9.49 -22.01
C GLY A 469 -14.38 -10.69 -21.08
N ASP A 470 -15.04 -11.78 -21.47
CA ASP A 470 -14.89 -13.11 -20.88
C ASP A 470 -13.50 -13.68 -21.25
N GLY A 471 -12.82 -14.29 -20.28
CA GLY A 471 -11.58 -15.02 -20.52
C GLY A 471 -11.27 -15.97 -19.38
N GLU A 472 -11.48 -17.27 -19.61
CA GLU A 472 -10.99 -18.35 -18.75
C GLU A 472 -9.45 -18.27 -18.64
N ASN A 473 -8.91 -18.24 -17.42
CA ASN A 473 -7.47 -18.42 -17.20
C ASN A 473 -7.19 -19.21 -15.92
N ASN A 474 -6.36 -20.24 -16.04
CA ASN A 474 -5.81 -21.02 -14.94
C ASN A 474 -4.71 -20.23 -14.24
N GLN A 475 -4.86 -19.96 -12.94
CA GLN A 475 -3.77 -19.46 -12.10
C GLN A 475 -2.84 -20.61 -11.72
N GLN A 476 -1.58 -20.53 -12.17
CA GLN A 476 -0.49 -21.39 -11.75
C GLN A 476 0.06 -20.82 -10.43
N ILE A 477 -0.18 -21.52 -9.33
CA ILE A 477 0.42 -21.21 -8.02
C ILE A 477 1.77 -21.94 -8.00
N GLU A 478 2.85 -21.25 -8.35
CA GLU A 478 4.22 -21.75 -8.18
C GLU A 478 4.85 -21.11 -6.94
N MET A 479 5.48 -21.95 -6.12
CA MET A 479 6.33 -21.55 -5.00
C MET A 479 7.79 -21.61 -5.39
#